data_AF-A0A8T9Q692-F1
#
_entry.id   AF-A0A8T9Q692-F1
#
_cell.length_a   1.000
_cell.length_b   1.000
_cell.length_c   1.000
_cell.angle_alpha   90.00
_cell.angle_beta   90.00
_cell.angle_gamma   90.00
#
_symmetry.space_group_name_H-M   'P 1'
#
loop_
_entity.id
_entity.type
_entity.pdbx_description
1 polymer ?
#
loop_
_entity_poly.entity_id
_entity_poly.type
_entity_poly.pdbx_seq_one_letter_code
_entity_poly.pdbx_strand_id
1 'polypeptide(L)'
;MKMYLSALCALALTSCLSSKISPSTEDSALIYQQEDGQIMLSSLSSPLPIKIVRHQQVGDTLFVTYRRGAFLTPNSRVPLTGQTTYLKCANRSYKVEKTASGFQLAEQPKAAR
;
A
#
# COMPACT_ATOMS: atom_id res chain seq x y z
N MET A 1 -20.07 37.74 -35.17
CA MET A 1 -19.67 37.76 -33.75
C MET A 1 -19.11 36.38 -33.40
N LYS A 2 -17.88 36.31 -32.90
CA LYS A 2 -17.16 35.06 -32.60
C LYS A 2 -17.57 34.57 -31.21
N MET A 3 -18.31 33.47 -31.14
CA MET A 3 -18.61 32.76 -29.89
C MET A 3 -17.47 31.79 -29.58
N TYR A 4 -16.64 32.14 -28.59
CA TYR A 4 -15.71 31.21 -27.95
C TYR A 4 -16.06 31.20 -26.46
N LEU A 5 -17.00 30.33 -26.06
CA LEU A 5 -17.34 30.19 -24.65
C LEU A 5 -17.84 28.79 -24.32
N SER A 6 -16.95 27.80 -24.34
CA SER A 6 -17.22 26.50 -23.71
C SER A 6 -15.95 25.63 -23.70
N ALA A 7 -15.00 25.95 -22.83
CA ALA A 7 -13.85 25.09 -22.56
C ALA A 7 -13.33 25.29 -21.12
N LEU A 8 -14.16 25.06 -20.10
CA LEU A 8 -13.74 25.17 -18.69
C LEU A 8 -14.61 24.32 -17.75
N CYS A 9 -14.79 23.03 -18.06
CA CYS A 9 -15.42 22.08 -17.11
C CYS A 9 -14.74 20.69 -17.01
N ALA A 10 -13.67 20.41 -17.77
CA ALA A 10 -13.12 19.06 -17.83
C ALA A 10 -12.06 18.72 -16.74
N LEU A 11 -11.72 19.64 -15.84
CA LEU A 11 -10.61 19.47 -14.87
C LEU A 11 -11.03 19.01 -13.47
N ALA A 12 -12.33 18.85 -13.19
CA ALA A 12 -12.80 18.53 -11.84
C ALA A 12 -13.08 17.02 -11.58
N LEU A 13 -13.05 16.17 -12.61
CA LEU A 13 -13.46 14.75 -12.48
C LEU A 13 -12.31 13.74 -12.34
N THR A 14 -11.05 14.18 -12.45
CA THR A 14 -9.90 13.25 -12.40
C THR A 14 -9.45 12.86 -11.00
N SER A 15 -10.01 13.47 -9.95
CA SER A 15 -9.61 13.23 -8.55
C SER A 15 -10.41 12.12 -7.82
N CYS A 16 -11.41 11.50 -8.44
CA CYS A 16 -12.32 10.56 -7.77
C CYS A 16 -11.92 9.08 -7.78
N LEU A 17 -10.88 8.67 -8.51
CA LEU A 17 -10.50 7.24 -8.64
C LEU A 17 -9.34 6.82 -7.72
N SER A 18 -9.18 7.44 -6.54
CA SER A 18 -8.25 6.94 -5.52
C SER A 18 -8.91 6.69 -4.17
N SER A 19 -8.62 5.53 -3.58
CA SER A 19 -9.07 5.16 -2.24
C SER A 19 -7.88 5.01 -1.29
N LYS A 20 -8.01 5.54 -0.08
CA LYS A 20 -7.04 5.36 1.01
C LYS A 20 -7.40 4.12 1.81
N ILE A 21 -6.46 3.22 1.97
CA ILE A 21 -6.59 2.00 2.77
C ILE A 21 -5.76 2.14 4.03
N SER A 22 -6.44 2.11 5.18
CA SER A 22 -5.79 2.14 6.50
C SER A 22 -5.31 0.72 6.88
N PRO A 23 -4.37 0.58 7.84
CA PRO A 23 -3.85 -0.72 8.23
C PRO A 23 -4.92 -1.71 8.73
N SER A 24 -6.06 -1.20 9.20
CA SER A 24 -7.21 -1.96 9.70
C SER A 24 -8.35 -2.12 8.68
N THR A 25 -8.27 -1.48 7.51
CA THR A 25 -9.29 -1.57 6.46
C THR A 25 -9.04 -2.82 5.64
N GLU A 26 -10.03 -3.67 5.43
CA GLU A 26 -9.88 -4.86 4.58
C GLU A 26 -9.61 -4.48 3.13
N ASP A 27 -8.59 -5.10 2.54
CA ASP A 27 -8.27 -4.98 1.12
C ASP A 27 -7.50 -6.22 0.66
N SER A 28 -7.50 -6.47 -0.65
CA SER A 28 -6.79 -7.62 -1.25
C SER A 28 -5.38 -7.23 -1.68
N ALA A 29 -4.62 -6.57 -0.83
CA ALA A 29 -3.20 -6.35 -1.12
C ALA A 29 -2.43 -7.68 -1.04
N LEU A 30 -1.64 -8.02 -2.07
CA LEU A 30 -0.54 -8.98 -1.93
C LEU A 30 0.72 -8.23 -1.54
N ILE A 31 1.56 -8.85 -0.74
CA ILE A 31 2.93 -8.38 -0.58
C ILE A 31 3.83 -9.25 -1.44
N TYR A 32 4.46 -8.64 -2.44
CA TYR A 32 5.48 -9.29 -3.25
C TYR A 32 6.87 -8.99 -2.67
N GLN A 33 7.64 -10.07 -2.55
CA GLN A 33 9.07 -10.13 -2.28
C GLN A 33 9.86 -9.58 -3.49
N GLN A 34 11.15 -9.26 -3.44
CA GLN A 34 11.91 -8.28 -2.63
C GLN A 34 13.02 -7.79 -3.59
N GLU A 35 13.29 -6.49 -3.63
CA GLU A 35 14.55 -5.92 -4.16
C GLU A 35 15.19 -5.11 -3.01
N ASP A 36 16.48 -5.30 -2.77
CA ASP A 36 17.30 -4.45 -1.86
C ASP A 36 16.82 -4.29 -0.40
N GLY A 37 16.28 -5.34 0.21
CA GLY A 37 15.83 -5.32 1.61
C GLY A 37 14.51 -4.57 1.84
N GLN A 38 13.80 -4.23 0.76
CA GLN A 38 12.50 -3.56 0.80
C GLN A 38 11.40 -4.53 0.38
N ILE A 39 10.24 -4.44 1.03
CA ILE A 39 9.05 -5.18 0.62
C ILE A 39 8.23 -4.33 -0.34
N MET A 40 7.65 -4.97 -1.37
CA MET A 40 6.80 -4.31 -2.34
C MET A 40 5.33 -4.71 -2.12
N LEU A 41 4.48 -3.72 -1.86
CA LEU A 41 3.03 -3.92 -1.79
C LEU A 41 2.41 -3.90 -3.19
N SER A 42 1.64 -4.91 -3.52
CA SER A 42 0.83 -5.00 -4.74
C SER A 42 -0.63 -5.29 -4.38
N SER A 43 -1.55 -5.16 -5.34
CA SER A 43 -2.97 -5.46 -5.15
C SER A 43 -3.34 -6.68 -5.99
N LEU A 44 -3.92 -7.71 -5.35
CA LEU A 44 -4.46 -8.89 -6.03
C LEU A 44 -5.77 -8.61 -6.75
N SER A 45 -6.62 -7.79 -6.13
CA SER A 45 -7.99 -7.57 -6.61
C SER A 45 -8.10 -6.49 -7.67
N SER A 46 -7.02 -5.74 -7.90
CA SER A 46 -7.06 -4.58 -8.78
C SER A 46 -5.69 -4.29 -9.40
N PRO A 47 -5.60 -4.11 -10.73
CA PRO A 47 -4.36 -3.71 -11.41
C PRO A 47 -3.99 -2.23 -11.16
N LEU A 48 -4.67 -1.56 -10.24
CA LEU A 48 -4.44 -0.16 -9.92
C LEU A 48 -3.10 0.01 -9.18
N PRO A 49 -2.31 1.05 -9.51
CA PRO A 49 -1.05 1.29 -8.84
C PRO A 49 -1.28 1.63 -7.35
N ILE A 50 -0.33 1.19 -6.52
CA ILE A 50 -0.30 1.44 -5.07
C ILE A 50 0.73 2.52 -4.76
N LYS A 51 0.35 3.44 -3.87
CA LYS A 51 1.24 4.43 -3.27
C LYS A 51 1.15 4.36 -1.75
N ILE A 52 2.25 4.01 -1.09
CA ILE A 52 2.37 4.13 0.36
C ILE A 52 2.34 5.61 0.71
N VAL A 53 1.43 5.96 1.62
CA VAL A 53 1.25 7.35 2.07
C VAL A 53 1.72 7.55 3.50
N ARG A 54 1.85 6.47 4.28
CA ARG A 54 2.37 6.50 5.64
C ARG A 54 2.82 5.12 6.06
N HIS A 55 3.93 5.06 6.78
CA HIS A 55 4.33 3.90 7.58
C HIS A 55 4.67 4.38 8.99
N GLN A 56 4.38 3.57 10.01
CA GLN A 56 4.64 3.91 11.41
C GLN A 56 5.07 2.67 12.18
N GLN A 57 6.21 2.75 12.85
CA GLN A 57 6.67 1.73 13.77
C GLN A 57 6.01 1.94 15.14
N VAL A 58 5.39 0.89 15.69
CA VAL A 58 4.89 0.85 17.07
C VAL A 58 5.39 -0.45 17.69
N GLY A 59 6.34 -0.34 18.63
CA GLY A 59 7.03 -1.51 19.17
C GLY A 59 7.80 -2.24 18.07
N ASP A 60 7.53 -3.53 17.92
CA ASP A 60 8.09 -4.41 16.88
C ASP A 60 7.23 -4.47 15.60
N THR A 61 6.12 -3.73 15.56
CA THR A 61 5.13 -3.79 14.48
C THR A 61 5.17 -2.55 13.59
N LEU A 62 5.32 -2.75 12.28
CA LEU A 62 5.25 -1.71 11.27
C LEU A 62 3.85 -1.63 10.65
N PHE A 63 3.17 -0.51 10.85
CA PHE A 63 1.84 -0.24 10.31
C PHE A 63 1.95 0.51 9.00
N VAL A 64 1.33 0.01 7.93
CA VAL A 64 1.41 0.61 6.60
C VAL A 64 0.04 1.07 6.11
N THR A 65 -0.02 2.34 5.69
CA THR A 65 -1.17 2.97 5.06
C THR A 65 -0.81 3.30 3.62
N TYR A 66 -1.69 2.95 2.69
CA TYR A 66 -1.48 3.21 1.27
C TYR A 66 -2.73 3.77 0.60
N ARG A 67 -2.56 4.28 -0.61
CA ARG A 67 -3.62 4.62 -1.55
C ARG A 67 -3.50 3.72 -2.77
N ARG A 68 -4.64 3.41 -3.38
CA ARG A 68 -4.75 2.76 -4.69
C ARG A 68 -5.54 3.66 -5.65
N GLY A 69 -5.24 3.64 -6.94
CA GLY A 69 -5.97 4.45 -7.92
C GLY A 69 -5.22 4.66 -9.23
N ALA A 70 -5.93 4.89 -10.33
CA ALA A 70 -5.37 4.87 -11.70
C ALA A 70 -4.33 5.97 -11.98
N PHE A 71 -4.43 7.11 -11.29
CA PHE A 71 -3.57 8.29 -11.49
C PHE A 71 -2.57 8.52 -10.35
N LEU A 72 -2.18 7.45 -9.65
CA LEU A 72 -1.16 7.53 -8.61
C LEU A 72 0.23 7.29 -9.19
N THR A 73 1.19 8.15 -8.84
CA THR A 73 2.61 7.80 -8.98
C THR A 73 2.90 6.61 -8.05
N PRO A 74 3.30 5.44 -8.58
CA PRO A 74 3.50 4.25 -7.77
C PRO A 74 4.68 4.46 -6.82
N ASN A 75 4.46 4.09 -5.56
CA ASN A 75 5.53 3.95 -4.56
C ASN A 75 5.07 2.89 -3.57
N SER A 76 5.34 1.63 -3.91
CA SER A 76 4.88 0.46 -3.19
C SER A 76 5.93 -0.12 -2.24
N ARG A 77 7.08 0.54 -2.08
CA ARG A 77 8.20 0.02 -1.28
C ARG A 77 8.14 0.51 0.17
N VAL A 78 8.21 -0.42 1.12
CA VAL A 78 8.35 -0.12 2.54
C VAL A 78 9.72 -0.60 3.01
N PRO A 79 10.53 0.25 3.68
CA PRO A 79 11.77 -0.21 4.29
C PRO A 79 11.45 -1.06 5.52
N LEU A 80 11.92 -2.30 5.54
CA LEU A 80 11.95 -3.12 6.75
C LEU A 80 13.27 -2.90 7.47
N THR A 81 13.20 -2.77 8.79
CA THR A 81 14.39 -2.65 9.64
C THR A 81 14.59 -3.95 10.41
N GLY A 82 15.80 -4.16 10.93
CA GLY A 82 16.08 -5.31 11.79
C GLY A 82 15.26 -5.35 13.09
N GLN A 83 14.54 -4.28 13.43
CA GLN A 83 13.68 -4.18 14.60
C GLN A 83 12.22 -4.57 14.31
N THR A 84 11.86 -4.74 13.03
CA THR A 84 10.49 -5.04 12.62
C THR A 84 10.25 -6.55 12.67
N THR A 85 9.40 -7.00 13.59
CA THR A 85 8.96 -8.40 13.73
C THR A 85 7.61 -8.64 13.06
N TYR A 86 6.76 -7.62 13.01
CA TYR A 86 5.44 -7.71 12.39
C TYR A 86 5.20 -6.57 11.41
N LEU A 87 4.43 -6.84 10.36
CA LEU A 87 3.94 -5.86 9.41
C LEU A 87 2.42 -5.95 9.36
N LYS A 88 1.74 -4.81 9.52
CA LYS A 88 0.29 -4.71 9.42
C LYS A 88 -0.15 -3.82 8.27
N CYS A 89 -0.93 -4.38 7.35
CA CYS A 89 -1.54 -3.64 6.25
C CYS A 89 -2.84 -4.33 5.81
N ALA A 90 -3.80 -3.57 5.30
CA ALA A 90 -5.04 -4.12 4.72
C ALA A 90 -5.84 -5.07 5.64
N ASN A 91 -5.85 -4.81 6.95
CA ASN A 91 -6.40 -5.68 8.00
C ASN A 91 -5.73 -7.07 8.11
N ARG A 92 -4.55 -7.24 7.52
CA ARG A 92 -3.72 -8.44 7.59
C ARG A 92 -2.47 -8.16 8.41
N SER A 93 -1.98 -9.20 9.07
CA SER A 93 -0.75 -9.18 9.84
C SER A 93 0.20 -10.20 9.28
N TYR A 94 1.44 -9.79 9.02
CA TYR A 94 2.50 -10.64 8.51
C TYR A 94 3.62 -10.66 9.53
N LYS A 95 4.15 -11.85 9.81
CA LYS A 95 5.38 -12.00 10.58
C LYS A 95 6.56 -11.79 9.63
N VAL A 96 7.49 -10.92 10.03
CA VAL A 96 8.72 -10.64 9.30
C VAL A 96 9.78 -11.63 9.76
N GLU A 97 10.32 -12.40 8.81
CA GLU A 97 11.39 -13.36 9.04
C GLU A 97 12.64 -12.92 8.31
N LYS A 98 13.74 -12.78 9.03
CA LYS A 98 15.02 -12.41 8.43
C LYS A 98 15.68 -13.64 7.82
N THR A 99 16.03 -13.57 6.54
CA THR A 99 16.75 -14.62 5.82
C THR A 99 18.11 -14.11 5.33
N ALA A 100 18.93 -15.00 4.78
CA ALA A 100 20.22 -14.63 4.18
C ALA A 100 20.07 -13.66 3.00
N SER A 101 18.90 -13.65 2.33
CA SER A 101 18.58 -12.78 1.19
C SER A 101 17.77 -11.52 1.56
N GLY A 102 17.46 -11.31 2.84
CA GLY A 102 16.73 -10.13 3.32
C GLY A 102 15.60 -10.48 4.30
N PHE A 103 14.37 -10.16 3.92
CA PHE A 103 13.17 -10.34 4.73
C PHE A 103 12.10 -11.12 3.98
N GLN A 104 11.53 -12.13 4.64
CA GLN A 104 10.37 -12.87 4.20
C GLN A 104 9.16 -12.53 5.07
N LEU A 105 7.97 -12.70 4.52
CA LEU A 105 6.72 -12.42 5.21
C LEU A 105 5.87 -13.68 5.26
N ALA A 106 5.48 -14.08 6.48
CA ALA A 106 4.54 -15.16 6.71
C ALA A 106 3.21 -14.59 7.20
N GLU A 107 2.15 -14.71 6.38
CA GLU A 107 0.81 -14.27 6.76
C GLU A 107 0.36 -15.01 8.03
N GLN A 108 -0.07 -14.24 9.03
CA GLN A 108 -0.58 -14.80 10.28
C GLN A 108 -2.09 -15.04 10.14
N PRO A 109 -2.61 -16.17 10.63
CA PRO A 109 -4.04 -16.41 10.64
C PRO A 109 -4.73 -15.28 11.41
N LYS A 110 -5.78 -14.71 10.81
CA LYS A 110 -6.63 -13.71 11.47
C LYS A 110 -7.21 -14.37 12.72
N ALA A 111 -6.84 -13.88 13.90
CA ALA A 111 -7.42 -14.36 15.15
C ALA A 111 -8.95 -14.23 15.05
N ALA A 112 -9.66 -15.36 15.12
CA ALA A 112 -11.11 -15.38 15.15
C ALA A 112 -11.56 -14.58 16.39
N ARG A 113 -12.31 -13.50 16.16
CA ARG A 113 -12.96 -12.73 17.21
C ARG A 113 -14.37 -13.24 17.42
#